data_AF-A0A7S4EVX2-F1
#
_entry.id   AF-A0A7S4EVX2-F1
#
_cell.length_a   1.000
_cell.length_b   1.000
_cell.length_c   1.000
_cell.angle_alpha   90.00
_cell.angle_beta   90.00
_cell.angle_gamma   90.00
#
_symmetry.space_group_name_H-M   'P 1'
#
loop_
_entity.id
_entity.type
_entity.pdbx_description
1 polymer ?
#
loop_
_entity_poly.entity_id
_entity_poly.type
_entity_poly.pdbx_seq_one_letter_code
_entity_poly.pdbx_strand_id
1 'polypeptide(L)'
;RTDGEMATKDSRVAVKVSWPGAATRAVRNEELILRRLEAYAVDNVVRVEAACAFPRESSAQLDTNAEVDGARRMLILTPLMDADSVDSFASIESPAARGRAVRSLAASLVQILSASVTTIDVQPLINSKNGALTLIDLTEASVLSSPPSFLDLAAANGFVDECVALVPQADAGAFSRAVTNAVREVDARTEQAQAQAQAQAQAQGQAQGQAQGQAQSRDGDESRAGAARMQLQPEIRELLLQRFE
;
A
#
# COMPACT_ATOMS: atom_id res chain seq x y z
N ARG A 1 -34.89 4.46 -10.87
CA ARG A 1 -34.43 3.09 -11.16
C ARG A 1 -33.09 2.95 -10.50
N THR A 2 -33.08 2.39 -9.29
CA THR A 2 -31.86 1.96 -8.60
C THR A 2 -31.49 0.63 -9.23
N ASP A 3 -30.52 0.63 -10.12
CA ASP A 3 -29.93 -0.59 -10.61
C ASP A 3 -29.24 -1.25 -9.42
N GLY A 4 -29.96 -2.19 -8.81
CA GLY A 4 -29.42 -3.12 -7.83
C GLY A 4 -28.37 -3.94 -8.55
N GLU A 5 -27.13 -3.52 -8.40
CA GLU A 5 -25.96 -4.32 -8.69
C GLU A 5 -26.05 -5.56 -7.79
N MET A 6 -26.68 -6.60 -8.33
CA MET A 6 -26.76 -7.91 -7.70
C MET A 6 -25.32 -8.32 -7.40
N ALA A 7 -24.98 -8.44 -6.11
CA ALA A 7 -23.70 -8.91 -5.63
C ALA A 7 -23.20 -10.06 -6.51
N THR A 8 -22.21 -9.76 -7.34
CA THR A 8 -21.65 -10.71 -8.28
C THR A 8 -20.84 -11.72 -7.46
N LYS A 9 -21.43 -12.90 -7.25
CA LYS A 9 -20.78 -14.21 -7.34
C LYS A 9 -19.47 -14.37 -6.54
N ASP A 10 -19.58 -14.91 -5.32
CA ASP A 10 -18.52 -15.59 -4.57
C ASP A 10 -17.12 -14.93 -4.59
N SER A 11 -17.02 -13.67 -4.15
CA SER A 11 -15.71 -13.09 -3.86
C SER A 11 -15.06 -13.88 -2.73
N ARG A 12 -14.11 -14.77 -3.05
CA ARG A 12 -13.35 -15.52 -2.05
C ARG A 12 -12.43 -14.55 -1.32
N VAL A 13 -12.45 -14.63 0.01
CA VAL A 13 -11.67 -13.76 0.90
C VAL A 13 -10.69 -14.60 1.72
N ALA A 14 -9.59 -13.98 2.14
CA ALA A 14 -8.74 -14.51 3.20
C ALA A 14 -9.21 -13.94 4.54
N VAL A 15 -9.20 -14.76 5.59
CA VAL A 15 -9.53 -14.32 6.95
C VAL A 15 -8.30 -14.50 7.82
N LYS A 16 -7.73 -13.39 8.29
CA LYS A 16 -6.60 -13.38 9.21
C LYS A 16 -7.11 -13.12 10.62
N VAL A 17 -6.77 -14.01 11.56
CA VAL A 17 -7.18 -13.88 12.96
C VAL A 17 -5.94 -13.82 13.85
N SER A 18 -5.82 -12.80 14.68
CA SER A 18 -4.71 -12.68 15.61
C SER A 18 -4.78 -13.73 16.72
N TRP A 19 -3.63 -14.13 17.24
CA TRP A 19 -3.55 -14.73 18.56
C TRP A 19 -3.75 -13.66 19.65
N PRO A 20 -4.20 -14.03 20.86
CA PRO A 20 -4.23 -13.09 21.99
C PRO A 20 -2.86 -12.48 22.28
N GLY A 21 -2.84 -11.28 22.88
CA GLY A 21 -1.60 -10.60 23.28
C GLY A 21 -0.92 -9.82 22.14
N ALA A 22 0.41 -9.92 22.03
CA ALA A 22 1.20 -9.09 21.12
C ALA A 22 0.77 -9.19 19.64
N ALA A 23 0.34 -10.37 19.19
CA ALA A 23 -0.16 -10.59 17.83
C ALA A 23 -1.40 -9.73 17.50
N THR A 24 -2.20 -9.36 18.51
CA THR A 24 -3.34 -8.46 18.30
C THR A 24 -2.89 -7.04 17.95
N ARG A 25 -1.79 -6.55 18.54
CA ARG A 25 -1.21 -5.25 18.17
C ARG A 25 -0.63 -5.29 16.76
N ALA A 26 0.04 -6.38 16.40
CA ALA A 26 0.61 -6.57 15.07
C ALA A 26 -0.48 -6.56 13.97
N VAL A 27 -1.59 -7.27 14.19
CA VAL A 27 -2.74 -7.26 13.24
C VAL A 27 -3.46 -5.91 13.20
N ARG A 28 -3.54 -5.17 14.32
CA ARG A 28 -4.03 -3.78 14.32
C ARG A 28 -3.11 -2.86 13.49
N ASN A 29 -1.80 -3.02 13.65
CA ASN A 29 -0.80 -2.26 12.89
C ASN A 29 -0.95 -2.55 11.39
N GLU A 30 -1.02 -3.82 11.01
CA GLU A 30 -1.22 -4.23 9.62
C GLU A 30 -2.47 -3.59 9.01
N GLU A 31 -3.60 -3.55 9.71
CA GLU A 31 -4.79 -2.86 9.20
C GLU A 31 -4.52 -1.39 8.90
N LEU A 32 -3.85 -0.67 9.80
CA LEU A 32 -3.52 0.75 9.61
C LEU A 32 -2.61 0.94 8.39
N ILE A 33 -1.61 0.07 8.24
CA ILE A 33 -0.72 0.07 7.08
C ILE A 33 -1.50 -0.20 5.80
N LEU A 34 -2.33 -1.24 5.75
CA LEU A 34 -3.10 -1.59 4.56
C LEU A 34 -4.08 -0.49 4.14
N ARG A 35 -4.77 0.14 5.10
CA ARG A 35 -5.64 1.30 4.81
C ARG A 35 -4.86 2.50 4.30
N ARG A 36 -3.64 2.71 4.82
CA ARG A 36 -2.75 3.76 4.30
C ARG A 36 -2.34 3.44 2.86
N LEU A 37 -1.87 2.24 2.57
CA LEU A 37 -1.49 1.83 1.22
C LEU A 37 -2.66 1.97 0.23
N GLU A 38 -3.87 1.63 0.66
CA GLU A 38 -5.09 1.85 -0.12
C GLU A 38 -5.39 3.34 -0.38
N ALA A 39 -5.26 4.20 0.63
CA ALA A 39 -5.46 5.65 0.46
C ALA A 39 -4.48 6.29 -0.54
N TYR A 40 -3.31 5.67 -0.73
CA TYR A 40 -2.32 6.05 -1.74
C TYR A 40 -2.47 5.27 -3.06
N ALA A 41 -3.47 4.39 -3.18
CA ALA A 41 -3.69 3.53 -4.35
C ALA A 41 -2.49 2.65 -4.72
N VAL A 42 -1.82 2.07 -3.71
CA VAL A 42 -0.76 1.09 -3.92
C VAL A 42 -1.33 -0.21 -4.48
N ASP A 43 -0.68 -0.74 -5.51
CA ASP A 43 -1.03 -1.98 -6.20
C ASP A 43 -0.25 -3.19 -5.67
N ASN A 44 -0.73 -4.39 -6.01
CA ASN A 44 -0.15 -5.69 -5.64
C ASN A 44 0.07 -5.86 -4.14
N VAL A 45 -0.81 -5.30 -3.31
CA VAL A 45 -0.89 -5.55 -1.87
C VAL A 45 -2.30 -6.05 -1.56
N VAL A 46 -2.45 -6.86 -0.51
CA VAL A 46 -3.79 -7.18 0.00
C VAL A 46 -4.51 -5.91 0.46
N ARG A 47 -5.84 -5.95 0.51
CA ARG A 47 -6.73 -4.88 0.93
C ARG A 47 -7.60 -5.37 2.07
N VAL A 48 -7.98 -4.45 2.95
CA VAL A 48 -8.87 -4.75 4.08
C VAL A 48 -10.30 -4.44 3.69
N GLU A 49 -11.08 -5.47 3.38
CA GLU A 49 -12.52 -5.34 3.16
C GLU A 49 -13.25 -5.00 4.46
N ALA A 50 -12.87 -5.69 5.53
CA ALA A 50 -13.45 -5.48 6.85
C ALA A 50 -12.45 -5.85 7.95
N ALA A 51 -12.63 -5.21 9.11
CA ALA A 51 -11.91 -5.55 10.32
C ALA A 51 -12.87 -5.51 11.50
N CYS A 52 -12.78 -6.51 12.38
CA CYS A 52 -13.62 -6.57 13.57
C CYS A 52 -12.93 -7.28 14.74
N ALA A 53 -13.52 -7.16 15.92
CA ALA A 53 -13.15 -7.98 17.06
C ALA A 53 -13.55 -9.43 16.77
N PHE A 54 -12.66 -10.38 17.06
CA PHE A 54 -13.02 -11.79 17.00
C PHE A 54 -14.07 -12.07 18.09
N PRO A 55 -15.15 -12.80 17.78
CA PRO A 55 -16.18 -13.12 18.76
C PRO A 55 -15.54 -13.80 19.97
N ARG A 56 -15.78 -13.24 21.17
CA ARG A 56 -15.54 -14.01 22.39
C ARG A 56 -16.57 -15.13 22.35
N GLU A 57 -16.13 -16.38 22.22
CA GLU A 57 -17.03 -17.51 22.48
C GLU A 57 -17.67 -17.24 23.84
N SER A 58 -18.98 -17.46 23.94
CA SER A 58 -19.73 -17.33 25.17
C SER A 58 -19.32 -18.43 26.16
N SER A 59 -18.06 -18.44 26.59
CA SER A 59 -17.68 -19.07 27.83
C SER A 59 -18.29 -18.20 28.93
N ALA A 60 -19.53 -18.53 29.29
CA ALA A 60 -20.05 -18.24 30.60
C ALA A 60 -18.95 -18.56 31.63
N GLN A 61 -18.62 -17.58 32.48
CA GLN A 61 -17.46 -17.54 33.38
C GLN A 61 -16.12 -17.19 32.69
N LEU A 62 -15.65 -15.96 32.87
CA LEU A 62 -14.61 -15.63 33.86
C LEU A 62 -14.19 -14.16 33.74
N ASP A 63 -14.10 -13.52 34.91
CA ASP A 63 -13.43 -12.26 35.23
C ASP A 63 -13.74 -10.99 34.43
N THR A 64 -14.60 -10.16 35.04
CA THR A 64 -14.97 -8.80 34.66
C THR A 64 -13.82 -7.78 34.70
N ASN A 65 -12.60 -8.21 35.00
CA ASN A 65 -11.43 -7.33 35.15
C ASN A 65 -10.29 -7.62 34.15
N ALA A 66 -10.47 -8.57 33.21
CA ALA A 66 -9.50 -8.76 32.13
C ALA A 66 -9.65 -7.64 31.09
N GLU A 67 -8.69 -6.71 31.13
CA GLU A 67 -8.60 -5.54 30.25
C GLU A 67 -8.98 -5.84 28.80
N VAL A 68 -9.70 -4.87 28.24
CA VAL A 68 -10.24 -4.81 26.87
C VAL A 68 -9.15 -4.89 25.79
N ASP A 69 -7.86 -4.88 26.16
CA ASP A 69 -6.73 -4.86 25.23
C ASP A 69 -6.27 -6.26 24.74
N GLY A 70 -6.86 -7.34 25.28
CA GLY A 70 -6.57 -8.72 24.87
C GLY A 70 -7.51 -9.33 23.83
N ALA A 71 -8.50 -8.58 23.33
CA ALA A 71 -9.47 -9.11 22.37
C ALA A 71 -8.81 -9.34 21.00
N ARG A 72 -8.78 -10.61 20.58
CA ARG A 72 -8.30 -11.03 19.25
C ARG A 72 -8.96 -10.19 18.15
N ARG A 73 -8.21 -9.89 17.09
CA ARG A 73 -8.69 -9.14 15.92
C ARG A 73 -8.80 -10.05 14.71
N MET A 74 -9.78 -9.77 13.87
CA MET A 74 -10.00 -10.45 12.61
C MET A 74 -9.98 -9.44 11.47
N LEU A 75 -9.23 -9.74 10.40
CA LEU A 75 -9.23 -9.00 9.14
C LEU A 75 -9.81 -9.89 8.04
N ILE A 76 -10.68 -9.31 7.21
CA ILE A 76 -11.15 -9.89 5.96
C ILE A 76 -10.35 -9.21 4.84
N LEU A 77 -9.58 -10.02 4.11
CA LEU A 77 -8.57 -9.55 3.16
C LEU A 77 -8.88 -10.02 1.74
N THR A 78 -8.61 -9.15 0.76
CA THR A 78 -8.74 -9.40 -0.68
C THR A 78 -7.51 -8.89 -1.45
N PRO A 79 -7.20 -9.43 -2.63
CA PRO A 79 -7.76 -10.65 -3.23
C PRO A 79 -7.27 -11.92 -2.52
N LEU A 80 -8.07 -12.99 -2.53
CA LEU A 80 -7.57 -14.34 -2.29
C LEU A 80 -6.94 -14.86 -3.59
N MET A 81 -5.64 -15.17 -3.55
CA MET A 81 -4.94 -15.71 -4.71
C MET A 81 -5.35 -17.17 -5.01
N ASP A 82 -5.23 -17.56 -6.28
CA ASP A 82 -5.55 -18.91 -6.75
C ASP A 82 -4.60 -19.99 -6.22
N ALA A 83 -5.01 -21.26 -6.30
CA ALA A 83 -4.25 -22.42 -5.83
C ALA A 83 -2.90 -22.63 -6.54
N ASP A 84 -2.67 -22.02 -7.71
CA ASP A 84 -1.41 -22.09 -8.45
C ASP A 84 -0.37 -21.05 -7.99
N SER A 85 -0.57 -20.46 -6.82
CA SER A 85 0.32 -19.43 -6.27
C SER A 85 1.52 -20.04 -5.56
N VAL A 86 2.69 -19.40 -5.75
CA VAL A 86 3.97 -19.75 -5.14
C VAL A 86 4.48 -18.57 -4.32
N ASP A 87 5.31 -18.86 -3.33
CA ASP A 87 5.95 -17.88 -2.44
C ASP A 87 7.35 -17.44 -2.91
N SER A 88 7.84 -18.01 -4.02
CA SER A 88 9.19 -17.77 -4.53
C SER A 88 9.21 -17.53 -6.04
N PHE A 89 9.96 -16.52 -6.45
CA PHE A 89 10.23 -16.22 -7.86
C PHE A 89 10.94 -17.37 -8.58
N ALA A 90 11.75 -18.16 -7.86
CA ALA A 90 12.47 -19.30 -8.43
C ALA A 90 11.51 -20.44 -8.85
N SER A 91 10.34 -20.52 -8.22
CA SER A 91 9.30 -21.52 -8.51
C SER A 91 8.46 -21.18 -9.74
N ILE A 92 8.73 -20.04 -10.40
CA ILE A 92 8.01 -19.61 -11.61
C ILE A 92 8.74 -20.14 -12.84
N GLU A 93 8.20 -21.19 -13.45
CA GLU A 93 8.80 -21.86 -14.62
C GLU A 93 8.80 -20.96 -15.86
N SER A 94 7.71 -20.22 -16.09
CA SER A 94 7.56 -19.36 -17.26
C SER A 94 8.40 -18.08 -17.14
N PRO A 95 9.41 -17.86 -18.01
CA PRO A 95 10.24 -16.65 -17.96
C PRO A 95 9.41 -15.37 -18.13
N ALA A 96 8.35 -15.43 -18.94
CA ALA A 96 7.45 -14.30 -19.15
C ALA A 96 6.64 -13.97 -17.89
N ALA A 97 6.15 -14.98 -17.17
CA ALA A 97 5.43 -14.80 -15.91
C ALA A 97 6.38 -14.26 -14.83
N ARG A 98 7.58 -14.85 -14.69
CA ARG A 98 8.59 -14.39 -13.75
C ARG A 98 9.00 -12.94 -14.01
N GLY A 99 9.24 -12.58 -15.27
CA GLY A 99 9.53 -11.21 -15.65
C GLY A 99 8.40 -10.21 -15.34
N ARG A 100 7.13 -10.63 -15.42
CA ARG A 100 5.99 -9.79 -14.98
C ARG A 100 6.01 -9.61 -13.46
N ALA A 101 6.15 -10.70 -12.70
CA ALA A 101 6.21 -10.64 -11.24
C ALA A 101 7.35 -9.74 -10.75
N VAL A 102 8.54 -9.83 -11.36
CA VAL A 102 9.71 -8.99 -11.01
C VAL A 102 9.42 -7.51 -11.23
N ARG A 103 8.76 -7.15 -12.34
CA ARG A 103 8.34 -5.77 -12.60
C ARG A 103 7.27 -5.30 -11.62
N SER A 104 6.32 -6.17 -11.27
CA SER A 104 5.31 -5.87 -10.26
C SER A 104 5.93 -5.62 -8.89
N LEU A 105 6.94 -6.41 -8.49
CA LEU A 105 7.65 -6.21 -7.23
C LEU A 105 8.39 -4.86 -7.21
N ALA A 106 9.09 -4.54 -8.31
CA ALA A 106 9.77 -3.25 -8.44
C ALA A 106 8.82 -2.06 -8.35
N ALA A 107 7.67 -2.13 -9.04
CA ALA A 107 6.64 -1.10 -8.97
C ALA A 107 6.07 -0.97 -7.55
N SER A 108 5.73 -2.10 -6.89
CA SER A 108 5.19 -2.09 -5.53
C SER A 108 6.18 -1.59 -4.49
N LEU A 109 7.48 -1.90 -4.61
CA LEU A 109 8.53 -1.32 -3.77
C LEU A 109 8.48 0.20 -3.81
N VAL A 110 8.49 0.79 -5.01
CA VAL A 110 8.47 2.25 -5.18
C VAL A 110 7.16 2.86 -4.67
N GLN A 111 6.02 2.22 -4.96
CA GLN A 111 4.71 2.70 -4.51
C GLN A 111 4.55 2.66 -2.99
N ILE A 112 5.00 1.59 -2.33
CA ILE A 112 4.96 1.44 -0.86
C ILE A 112 5.84 2.52 -0.20
N LEU A 113 7.05 2.74 -0.71
CA LEU A 113 7.93 3.81 -0.25
C LEU A 113 7.34 5.21 -0.51
N SER A 114 6.62 5.41 -1.63
CA SER A 114 5.89 6.65 -1.93
C SER A 114 4.74 6.90 -0.95
N ALA A 115 4.15 5.84 -0.40
CA ALA A 115 3.19 5.92 0.70
C ALA A 115 3.89 6.13 2.06
N SER A 116 5.21 6.32 2.09
CA SER A 116 6.04 6.40 3.31
C SER A 116 5.86 5.18 4.21
N VAL A 117 5.83 3.99 3.62
CA VAL A 117 5.77 2.72 4.34
C VAL A 117 7.03 1.90 4.02
N THR A 118 7.49 1.14 5.00
CA THR A 118 8.55 0.14 4.86
C THR A 118 8.15 -1.14 5.60
N THR A 119 8.77 -2.27 5.29
CA THR A 119 8.63 -3.52 6.05
C THR A 119 9.97 -4.25 6.10
N ILE A 120 10.20 -4.99 7.17
CA ILE A 120 11.38 -5.86 7.34
C ILE A 120 11.12 -7.31 6.93
N ASP A 121 9.88 -7.62 6.55
CA ASP A 121 9.47 -8.95 6.13
C ASP A 121 8.62 -8.81 4.86
N VAL A 122 9.18 -9.21 3.72
CA VAL A 122 8.51 -9.13 2.42
C VAL A 122 8.06 -10.53 2.02
N GLN A 123 6.75 -10.78 2.09
CA GLN A 123 6.16 -12.06 1.74
C GLN A 123 5.36 -11.93 0.43
N PRO A 124 5.92 -12.35 -0.72
CA PRO A 124 5.17 -12.35 -1.97
C PRO A 124 4.32 -13.61 -2.10
N LEU A 125 3.12 -13.45 -2.65
CA LEU A 125 2.31 -14.55 -3.20
C LEU A 125 2.14 -14.31 -4.70
N ILE A 126 2.60 -15.26 -5.51
CA ILE A 126 2.76 -15.07 -6.96
C ILE A 126 2.03 -16.16 -7.72
N ASN A 127 1.10 -15.81 -8.59
CA ASN A 127 0.49 -16.77 -9.49
C ASN A 127 1.54 -17.28 -10.51
N SER A 128 1.89 -18.56 -10.45
CA SER A 128 2.97 -19.15 -11.26
C SER A 128 2.72 -19.11 -12.77
N LYS A 129 1.45 -19.06 -13.20
CA LYS A 129 1.07 -19.10 -14.62
C LYS A 129 1.15 -17.71 -15.26
N ASN A 130 0.65 -16.69 -14.58
CA ASN A 130 0.54 -15.34 -15.14
C ASN A 130 1.49 -14.33 -14.50
N GLY A 131 2.13 -14.61 -13.38
CA GLY A 131 3.05 -13.70 -12.70
C GLY A 131 2.37 -12.56 -11.95
N ALA A 132 1.05 -12.63 -11.71
CA ALA A 132 0.37 -11.70 -10.83
C ALA A 132 0.94 -11.84 -9.41
N LEU A 133 1.33 -10.70 -8.83
CA LEU A 133 1.95 -10.59 -7.53
C LEU A 133 0.93 -10.03 -6.54
N THR A 134 0.95 -10.50 -5.30
CA THR A 134 0.33 -9.82 -4.17
C THR A 134 1.24 -9.97 -2.96
N LEU A 135 1.67 -8.85 -2.39
CA LEU A 135 2.38 -8.82 -1.13
C LEU A 135 1.37 -9.03 0.01
N ILE A 136 1.68 -9.97 0.87
CA ILE A 136 0.88 -10.35 2.04
C ILE A 136 1.68 -10.06 3.30
N ASP A 137 0.99 -10.12 4.44
CA ASP A 137 1.58 -10.04 5.77
C ASP A 137 2.42 -8.78 6.03
N LEU A 138 1.74 -7.67 6.33
CA LEU A 138 2.38 -6.39 6.65
C LEU A 138 2.34 -6.09 8.17
N THR A 139 2.44 -7.12 9.01
CA THR A 139 2.44 -6.94 10.47
C THR A 139 3.65 -6.19 10.99
N GLU A 140 4.81 -6.41 10.36
CA GLU A 140 6.10 -5.77 10.70
C GLU A 140 6.36 -4.49 9.91
N ALA A 141 5.36 -4.00 9.17
CA ALA A 141 5.48 -2.76 8.42
C ALA A 141 5.38 -1.53 9.34
N SER A 142 6.04 -0.45 8.95
CA SER A 142 6.02 0.83 9.68
C SER A 142 5.89 2.02 8.73
N VAL A 143 5.38 3.13 9.26
CA VAL A 143 5.27 4.40 8.54
C VAL A 143 6.51 5.24 8.81
N LEU A 144 7.19 5.66 7.75
CA LEU A 144 8.35 6.54 7.80
C LEU A 144 7.93 7.96 8.18
N SER A 145 8.78 8.67 8.93
CA SER A 145 8.56 10.09 9.19
C SER A 145 8.75 10.96 7.93
N SER A 146 8.26 12.20 7.98
CA SER A 146 8.44 13.19 6.93
C SER A 146 8.86 14.54 7.54
N PRO A 147 10.11 15.00 7.30
CA PRO A 147 11.17 14.34 6.53
C PRO A 147 11.68 13.05 7.20
N PRO A 148 12.26 12.08 6.45
CA PRO A 148 12.70 10.81 7.02
C PRO A 148 13.93 11.00 7.91
N SER A 149 13.94 10.33 9.06
CA SER A 149 15.10 10.27 9.95
C SER A 149 16.18 9.32 9.42
N PHE A 150 17.36 9.32 10.05
CA PHE A 150 18.41 8.34 9.75
C PHE A 150 17.92 6.88 9.91
N LEU A 151 17.12 6.61 10.94
CA LEU A 151 16.56 5.27 11.16
C LEU A 151 15.52 4.91 10.10
N ASP A 152 14.74 5.89 9.62
CA ASP A 152 13.79 5.68 8.52
C ASP A 152 14.51 5.32 7.22
N LEU A 153 15.61 6.02 6.90
CA LEU A 153 16.43 5.72 5.73
C LEU A 153 17.08 4.34 5.82
N ALA A 154 17.55 3.94 7.01
CA ALA A 154 18.08 2.60 7.24
C ALA A 154 16.98 1.53 7.06
N ALA A 155 15.77 1.77 7.58
CA ALA A 155 14.64 0.87 7.42
C ALA A 155 14.17 0.78 5.95
N ALA A 156 14.16 1.89 5.23
CA ALA A 156 13.87 1.89 3.79
C ALA A 156 14.94 1.13 3.00
N ASN A 157 16.22 1.29 3.33
CA ASN A 157 17.29 0.51 2.71
C ASN A 157 17.13 -0.99 2.99
N GLY A 158 16.81 -1.37 4.23
CA GLY A 158 16.53 -2.76 4.59
C GLY A 158 15.39 -3.36 3.75
N PHE A 159 14.31 -2.62 3.57
CA PHE A 159 13.20 -3.06 2.71
C PHE A 159 13.59 -3.21 1.23
N VAL A 160 14.45 -2.32 0.72
CA VAL A 160 15.02 -2.46 -0.62
C VAL A 160 15.85 -3.74 -0.72
N ASP A 161 16.69 -4.03 0.27
CA ASP A 161 17.52 -5.23 0.30
C ASP A 161 16.68 -6.53 0.40
N GLU A 162 15.60 -6.53 1.20
CA GLU A 162 14.63 -7.65 1.23
C GLU A 162 14.00 -7.89 -0.14
N CYS A 163 13.55 -6.83 -0.84
CA CYS A 163 13.02 -6.94 -2.19
C CYS A 163 14.05 -7.49 -3.18
N VAL A 164 15.31 -7.04 -3.10
CA VAL A 164 16.40 -7.52 -3.96
C VAL A 164 16.70 -8.99 -3.69
N ALA A 165 16.71 -9.42 -2.42
CA ALA A 165 17.00 -10.79 -2.03
C ALA A 165 15.98 -11.81 -2.57
N LEU A 166 14.73 -11.39 -2.80
CA LEU A 166 13.69 -12.22 -3.41
C LEU A 166 13.90 -12.45 -4.92
N VAL A 167 14.63 -11.57 -5.60
CA VAL A 167 14.78 -11.60 -7.06
C VAL A 167 15.91 -12.55 -7.46
N PRO A 168 15.66 -13.54 -8.34
CA PRO A 168 16.71 -14.40 -8.86
C PRO A 168 17.81 -13.58 -9.56
N GLN A 169 19.07 -13.95 -9.35
CA GLN A 169 20.22 -13.20 -9.88
C GLN A 169 20.16 -12.95 -11.39
N ALA A 170 19.60 -13.90 -12.16
CA ALA A 170 19.42 -13.77 -13.61
C ALA A 170 18.48 -12.60 -14.01
N ASP A 171 17.57 -12.22 -13.12
CA ASP A 171 16.58 -11.18 -13.32
C ASP A 171 16.94 -9.84 -12.62
N ALA A 172 18.05 -9.79 -11.87
CA ALA A 172 18.48 -8.60 -11.12
C ALA A 172 18.58 -7.34 -11.99
N GLY A 173 19.16 -7.45 -13.19
CA GLY A 173 19.25 -6.30 -14.11
C GLY A 173 17.88 -5.84 -14.64
N ALA A 174 16.90 -6.74 -14.76
CA ALA A 174 15.53 -6.38 -15.13
C ALA A 174 14.80 -5.70 -13.97
N PHE A 175 15.04 -6.15 -12.75
CA PHE A 175 14.52 -5.52 -11.53
C PHE A 175 15.05 -4.09 -11.38
N SER A 176 16.36 -3.86 -11.46
CA SER A 176 16.96 -2.51 -11.34
C SER A 176 16.34 -1.53 -12.34
N ARG A 177 16.26 -1.91 -13.63
CA ARG A 177 15.62 -1.07 -14.66
C ARG A 177 14.15 -0.79 -14.35
N ALA A 178 13.42 -1.77 -13.83
CA ALA A 178 12.03 -1.60 -13.47
C ALA A 178 11.85 -0.64 -12.29
N VAL A 179 12.74 -0.70 -11.28
CA VAL A 179 12.75 0.26 -10.16
C VAL A 179 13.02 1.68 -10.66
N THR A 180 14.08 1.88 -11.47
CA THR A 180 14.40 3.21 -12.03
C THR A 180 13.25 3.77 -12.86
N ASN A 181 12.59 2.94 -13.67
CA ASN A 181 11.42 3.35 -14.44
C ASN A 181 10.24 3.72 -13.54
N ALA A 182 9.96 2.93 -12.50
CA ALA A 182 8.88 3.21 -11.56
C ALA A 182 9.11 4.52 -10.77
N VAL A 183 10.36 4.81 -10.38
CA VAL A 183 10.72 6.11 -9.77
C VAL A 183 10.40 7.27 -10.72
N ARG A 184 10.83 7.17 -11.99
CA ARG A 184 10.57 8.20 -13.01
C ARG A 184 9.08 8.37 -13.31
N GLU A 185 8.30 7.29 -13.28
CA GLU A 185 6.84 7.36 -13.45
C GLU A 185 6.16 8.10 -12.29
N VAL A 186 6.58 7.86 -11.04
CA VAL A 186 6.05 8.59 -9.87
C VAL A 186 6.42 10.07 -9.92
N ASP A 187 7.66 10.39 -10.31
CA ASP A 187 8.09 11.78 -10.51
C ASP A 187 7.21 12.49 -11.56
N ALA A 188 7.03 11.88 -12.73
CA ALA A 188 6.24 12.45 -13.81
C ALA A 188 4.77 12.69 -13.40
N ARG A 189 4.16 11.75 -12.65
CA ARG A 189 2.79 11.93 -12.12
C ARG A 189 2.71 13.08 -11.12
N THR A 190 3.73 13.23 -10.27
CA THR A 190 3.82 14.31 -9.28
C THR A 190 3.91 15.67 -9.97
N GLU A 191 4.78 15.80 -10.96
CA GLU A 191 4.94 17.02 -11.76
C GLU A 191 3.64 17.39 -12.50
N GLN A 192 2.98 16.41 -13.13
CA GLN A 192 1.70 16.62 -13.82
C GLN A 192 0.62 17.09 -12.84
N ALA A 193 0.53 16.50 -11.65
CA ALA A 193 -0.45 16.90 -10.63
C ALA A 193 -0.18 18.32 -10.10
N GLN A 194 1.09 18.70 -9.95
CA GLN A 194 1.47 20.06 -9.54
C GLN A 194 1.15 21.08 -10.64
N ALA A 195 1.47 20.80 -11.90
CA ALA A 195 1.15 21.66 -13.03
C ALA A 195 -0.37 21.88 -13.17
N GLN A 196 -1.18 20.82 -13.04
CA GLN A 196 -2.64 20.93 -13.05
C GLN A 196 -3.18 21.77 -11.90
N ALA A 197 -2.65 21.60 -10.69
CA ALA A 197 -3.06 22.39 -9.53
C ALA A 197 -2.74 23.88 -9.69
N GLN A 198 -1.56 24.20 -10.23
CA GLN A 198 -1.15 25.59 -10.51
C GLN A 198 -2.05 26.22 -11.59
N ALA A 199 -2.34 25.50 -12.68
CA ALA A 199 -3.22 25.97 -13.73
C ALA A 199 -4.64 26.27 -13.22
N GLN A 200 -5.19 25.42 -12.35
CA GLN A 200 -6.49 25.63 -11.72
C GLN A 200 -6.51 26.86 -10.80
N ALA A 201 -5.45 27.06 -10.01
CA ALA A 201 -5.33 28.22 -9.13
C ALA A 201 -5.27 29.54 -9.90
N GLN A 202 -4.53 29.58 -11.03
CA GLN A 202 -4.46 30.76 -11.89
C GLN A 202 -5.82 31.07 -12.56
N ALA A 203 -6.53 30.06 -13.04
CA ALA A 203 -7.85 30.22 -13.63
C ALA A 203 -8.88 30.78 -12.62
N GLN A 204 -8.83 30.33 -11.36
CA GLN A 204 -9.72 30.83 -10.30
C GLN A 204 -9.38 32.27 -9.89
N GLY A 205 -8.10 32.64 -9.86
CA GLY A 205 -7.68 34.02 -9.57
C GLY A 205 -8.18 35.04 -10.60
N GLN A 206 -8.25 34.67 -11.88
CA GLN A 206 -8.77 35.55 -12.93
C GLN A 206 -10.31 35.71 -12.86
N ALA A 207 -11.03 34.66 -12.50
CA ALA A 207 -12.49 34.72 -12.35
C ALA A 207 -12.93 35.59 -11.16
N GLN A 208 -12.21 35.55 -10.03
CA GLN A 208 -12.53 36.39 -8.87
C GLN A 208 -12.21 37.87 -9.10
N GLY A 209 -11.20 38.20 -9.92
CA GLY A 209 -10.91 39.57 -10.32
C GLY A 209 -12.02 40.24 -11.14
N GLN A 210 -12.89 39.47 -11.80
CA GLN A 210 -14.04 39.99 -12.54
C GLN A 210 -15.35 39.99 -11.72
N ALA A 211 -15.43 39.19 -10.65
CA ALA A 211 -16.63 39.03 -9.82
C ALA A 211 -16.67 39.92 -8.56
N GLN A 212 -15.60 40.66 -8.24
CA GLN A 212 -15.56 41.63 -7.11
C GLN A 212 -16.53 42.83 -7.23
N GLY A 213 -17.46 42.81 -8.19
CA GLY A 213 -18.58 43.75 -8.26
C GLY A 213 -19.80 43.39 -7.41
N GLN A 214 -20.04 42.12 -7.04
CA GLN A 214 -21.32 41.76 -6.40
C GLN A 214 -21.23 40.58 -5.40
N ALA A 215 -21.70 40.87 -4.19
CA ALA A 215 -22.38 39.98 -3.24
C ALA A 215 -21.57 39.21 -2.18
N GLN A 216 -22.07 39.44 -0.96
CA GLN A 216 -21.69 38.96 0.36
C GLN A 216 -22.12 37.52 0.64
N SER A 217 -21.41 36.92 1.61
CA SER A 217 -21.84 35.92 2.60
C SER A 217 -22.40 34.60 2.07
N ARG A 218 -21.57 33.54 2.12
CA ARG A 218 -22.02 32.18 2.40
C ARG A 218 -20.88 31.35 3.00
N ASP A 219 -21.00 31.08 4.30
CA ASP A 219 -20.22 30.08 5.01
C ASP A 219 -20.58 28.68 4.48
N GLY A 220 -19.58 27.96 4.02
CA GLY A 220 -19.71 26.61 3.47
C GLY A 220 -18.45 25.82 3.76
N ASP A 221 -18.44 25.19 4.94
CA ASP A 221 -17.44 24.25 5.43
C ASP A 221 -17.63 22.91 4.71
N GLU A 222 -16.83 22.61 3.69
CA GLU A 222 -16.80 21.28 3.05
C GLU A 222 -15.38 20.72 2.95
N SER A 223 -15.20 19.67 3.76
CA SER A 223 -14.09 18.72 3.84
C SER A 223 -13.57 18.28 2.46
N ARG A 224 -12.41 18.81 2.07
CA ARG A 224 -11.59 18.24 0.99
C ARG A 224 -10.80 17.06 1.55
N ALA A 225 -11.41 15.88 1.55
CA ALA A 225 -10.66 14.62 1.55
C ALA A 225 -9.95 14.50 0.19
N GLY A 226 -8.87 15.24 0.00
CA GLY A 226 -8.03 15.14 -1.18
C GLY A 226 -7.38 13.76 -1.18
N ALA A 227 -7.55 13.01 -2.27
CA ALA A 227 -6.85 11.75 -2.48
C ALA A 227 -5.36 11.95 -2.17
N ALA A 228 -4.79 11.05 -1.35
CA ALA A 228 -3.39 11.16 -0.96
C ALA A 228 -2.53 11.05 -2.22
N ARG A 229 -1.67 12.04 -2.44
CA ARG A 229 -0.80 12.07 -3.61
C ARG A 229 0.38 11.14 -3.37
N MET A 230 0.60 10.18 -4.27
CA MET A 230 1.86 9.44 -4.32
C MET A 230 2.98 10.41 -4.68
N GLN A 231 3.91 10.61 -3.75
CA GLN A 231 5.13 11.37 -3.97
C GLN A 231 6.24 10.69 -3.17
N LEU A 232 7.36 10.37 -3.81
CA LEU A 232 8.55 9.91 -3.09
C LEU A 232 9.14 11.07 -2.30
N GLN A 233 9.55 10.80 -1.07
CA GLN A 233 10.38 11.74 -0.31
C GLN A 233 11.76 11.86 -1.02
N PRO A 234 12.33 13.08 -1.16
CA PRO A 234 13.54 13.29 -1.95
C PRO A 234 14.71 12.39 -1.56
N GLU A 235 14.90 12.14 -0.26
CA GLU A 235 15.97 11.31 0.28
C GLU A 235 15.78 9.83 -0.09
N ILE A 236 14.53 9.35 -0.06
CA ILE A 236 14.18 7.97 -0.48
C ILE A 236 14.35 7.81 -2.00
N ARG A 237 13.97 8.83 -2.76
CA ARG A 237 14.18 8.87 -4.21
C ARG A 237 15.66 8.78 -4.55
N GLU A 238 16.50 9.58 -3.89
CA GLU A 238 17.95 9.56 -4.09
C GLU A 238 18.55 8.20 -3.73
N LEU A 239 18.15 7.61 -2.60
CA LEU A 239 18.56 6.27 -2.19
C LEU A 239 18.27 5.24 -3.28
N LEU A 240 17.07 5.23 -3.86
CA LEU A 240 16.69 4.30 -4.92
C LEU A 240 17.52 4.51 -6.19
N LEU A 241 17.74 5.76 -6.61
CA LEU A 241 18.52 6.04 -7.83
C LEU A 241 20.00 5.68 -7.65
N GLN A 242 20.61 6.02 -6.51
CA GLN A 242 21.99 5.63 -6.20
C GLN A 242 22.18 4.11 -6.18
N ARG A 243 21.14 3.35 -5.82
CA ARG A 243 21.19 1.89 -5.73
C ARG A 243 21.04 1.20 -7.08
N PHE A 244 20.27 1.78 -8.00
CA PHE A 244 19.80 1.08 -9.21
C PHE A 244 20.18 1.72 -10.56
N GLU A 245 20.73 2.94 -10.59
CA GLU A 245 21.36 3.54 -11.78
C GLU A 245 22.84 3.16 -11.91
#